data_AF-A0A9P3USQ3-F1
#
_entry.id   AF-A0A9P3USQ3-F1
#
_cell.length_a   1.000
_cell.length_b   1.000
_cell.length_c   1.000
_cell.angle_alpha   90.00
_cell.angle_beta   90.00
_cell.angle_gamma   90.00
#
_symmetry.space_group_name_H-M   'P 1'
#
loop_
_entity.id
_entity.type
_entity.pdbx_description
1 polymer ?
#
loop_
_entity_poly.entity_id
_entity_poly.type
_entity_poly.pdbx_seq_one_letter_code
_entity_poly.pdbx_strand_id
1 'polypeptide(L)'
;MDMDESLVVENYYASFQQMHWRTELNNMMMRRRMDLRYEFKVEGAPHQAQWTAVAYVNGRTYGAGLGKTKGEAKENASKVALFALKDQGEEKADRKTKRGAAERQTAVEDAILKKKATDAQGGGDAQR
;
A
#
# COMPACT_ATOMS: atom_id res chain seq x y z
N MET A 1 33.44 -0.53 -48.93
CA MET A 1 32.21 -1.35 -48.85
C MET A 1 31.64 -1.06 -47.49
N ASP A 2 31.08 0.14 -47.42
CA ASP A 2 30.76 0.87 -46.21
C ASP A 2 29.33 0.48 -45.84
N MET A 3 29.20 -0.31 -44.76
CA MET A 3 27.90 -0.68 -44.23
C MET A 3 27.30 0.54 -43.55
N ASP A 4 26.21 1.03 -44.14
CA ASP A 4 25.41 2.19 -43.76
C ASP A 4 25.00 2.15 -42.27
N GLU A 5 25.66 2.98 -41.48
CA GLU A 5 25.52 3.13 -40.02
C GLU A 5 24.35 4.07 -39.67
N SER A 6 23.21 3.98 -40.38
CA SER A 6 22.12 4.99 -40.31
C SER A 6 20.75 4.44 -39.90
N LEU A 7 20.62 3.17 -39.49
CA LEU A 7 19.32 2.59 -39.11
C LEU A 7 19.20 2.13 -37.65
N VAL A 8 20.12 2.51 -36.77
CA VAL A 8 20.06 2.13 -35.34
C VAL A 8 19.58 3.28 -34.44
N VAL A 9 19.46 4.50 -34.96
CA VAL A 9 19.24 5.70 -34.11
C VAL A 9 17.75 6.03 -33.91
N GLU A 10 16.86 5.71 -34.86
CA GLU A 10 15.43 6.05 -34.73
C GLU A 10 14.69 5.24 -33.66
N ASN A 11 15.17 4.04 -33.32
CA ASN A 11 14.61 3.25 -32.22
C ASN A 11 15.24 3.57 -30.85
N TYR A 12 16.25 4.44 -30.83
CA TYR A 12 16.98 4.80 -29.61
C TYR A 12 16.24 5.86 -28.76
N TYR A 13 15.31 6.60 -29.37
CA TYR A 13 14.62 7.72 -28.70
C TYR A 13 13.14 7.49 -28.34
N ALA A 14 12.48 6.44 -28.84
CA ALA A 14 11.14 6.04 -28.38
C ALA A 14 11.12 5.58 -26.90
N SER A 15 12.30 5.45 -26.29
CA SER A 15 12.54 4.99 -24.93
C SER A 15 12.57 6.10 -23.87
N PHE A 16 12.44 7.38 -24.24
CA PHE A 16 12.75 8.49 -23.31
C PHE A 16 11.59 8.98 -22.42
N GLN A 17 10.35 8.52 -22.63
CA GLN A 17 9.25 8.83 -21.71
C GLN A 17 8.40 7.60 -21.39
N GLN A 18 9.03 6.51 -20.99
CA GLN A 18 8.32 5.54 -20.14
C GLN A 18 8.23 6.15 -18.75
N MET A 19 7.06 6.69 -18.38
CA MET A 19 6.80 7.06 -16.99
C MET A 19 7.21 5.88 -16.10
N HIS A 20 8.19 6.10 -15.23
CA HIS A 20 8.77 5.03 -14.42
C HIS A 20 7.92 4.75 -13.19
N TRP A 21 6.66 4.34 -13.39
CA TRP A 21 5.77 3.98 -12.29
C TRP A 21 6.35 2.82 -11.47
N ARG A 22 7.11 1.92 -12.11
CA ARG A 22 7.89 0.88 -11.42
C ARG A 22 8.92 1.44 -10.45
N THR A 23 9.66 2.47 -10.86
CA THR A 23 10.70 3.11 -10.04
C THR A 23 10.08 3.88 -8.89
N GLU A 24 9.02 4.65 -9.16
CA GLU A 24 8.28 5.37 -8.12
C GLU A 24 7.70 4.43 -7.06
N LEU A 25 7.10 3.32 -7.50
CA LEU A 25 6.58 2.31 -6.59
C LEU A 25 7.71 1.68 -5.77
N ASN A 26 8.83 1.34 -6.40
CA ASN A 26 9.98 0.78 -5.68
C ASN A 26 10.54 1.76 -4.62
N ASN A 27 10.69 3.03 -4.97
CA ASN A 27 11.12 4.09 -4.05
C ASN A 27 10.17 4.21 -2.85
N MET A 28 8.86 4.20 -3.10
CA MET A 28 7.84 4.26 -2.06
C MET A 28 7.89 3.05 -1.12
N MET A 29 8.11 1.86 -1.69
CA MET A 29 8.19 0.60 -0.95
C MET A 29 9.45 0.53 -0.07
N MET A 30 10.60 0.95 -0.60
CA MET A 30 11.85 1.07 0.17
C MET A 30 11.70 2.04 1.35
N ARG A 31 11.13 3.23 1.11
CA ARG A 31 10.90 4.25 2.16
C ARG A 31 9.96 3.74 3.26
N ARG A 32 8.95 2.96 2.89
CA ARG A 32 7.98 2.37 3.83
C ARG A 32 8.44 1.03 4.42
N ARG A 33 9.64 0.53 4.04
CA ARG A 33 10.17 -0.80 4.37
C ARG A 33 9.18 -1.93 4.10
N MET A 34 8.49 -1.85 2.97
CA MET A 34 7.53 -2.87 2.54
C MET A 34 8.16 -3.74 1.45
N ASP A 35 7.86 -5.05 1.47
CA ASP A 35 8.28 -5.98 0.42
C ASP A 35 7.38 -5.84 -0.82
N LEU A 36 7.99 -5.73 -2.00
CA LEU A 36 7.29 -5.62 -3.28
C LEU A 36 7.63 -6.83 -4.16
N ARG A 37 6.62 -7.62 -4.51
CA ARG A 37 6.74 -8.78 -5.39
C ARG A 37 5.83 -8.64 -6.60
N TYR A 38 6.29 -9.12 -7.75
CA TYR A 38 5.48 -9.19 -8.96
C TYR A 38 5.32 -10.63 -9.40
N GLU A 39 4.09 -10.99 -9.72
CA GLU A 39 3.76 -12.26 -10.36
C GLU A 39 3.30 -11.99 -11.78
N PHE A 40 3.71 -12.84 -12.72
CA PHE A 40 3.37 -12.72 -14.12
C PHE A 40 2.67 -13.98 -14.60
N LYS A 41 1.55 -13.81 -15.29
CA LYS A 41 0.84 -14.85 -15.98
C LYS A 41 0.77 -14.49 -17.46
N VAL A 42 0.96 -15.48 -18.32
CA VAL A 42 0.75 -15.32 -19.76
C VAL A 42 -0.35 -16.27 -20.18
N GLU A 43 -1.31 -15.76 -20.92
CA GLU A 43 -2.45 -16.52 -21.43
C GLU A 43 -2.69 -16.16 -22.89
N GLY A 44 -3.22 -17.09 -23.68
CA GLY A 44 -3.55 -16.87 -25.09
C GLY A 44 -2.64 -17.60 -26.07
N ALA A 45 -3.00 -17.49 -27.35
CA ALA A 45 -2.26 -18.10 -28.45
C ALA A 45 -0.89 -17.42 -28.64
N PRO A 46 0.12 -18.09 -29.22
CA PRO A 46 1.48 -17.53 -29.39
C PRO A 46 1.53 -16.15 -30.10
N HIS A 47 0.55 -15.87 -30.96
CA HIS A 47 0.42 -14.63 -31.73
C HIS A 47 -0.51 -13.59 -31.07
N GLN A 48 -1.17 -13.94 -29.96
CA GLN A 48 -2.08 -13.09 -29.18
C GLN A 48 -1.86 -13.32 -27.68
N ALA A 49 -0.60 -13.43 -27.27
CA ALA A 49 -0.26 -13.63 -25.88
C ALA A 49 -0.62 -12.37 -25.06
N GLN A 50 -1.49 -12.54 -24.09
CA GLN A 50 -1.83 -11.52 -23.11
C GLN A 50 -1.01 -11.75 -21.84
N TRP A 51 -0.29 -10.72 -21.42
CA TRP A 51 0.48 -10.73 -20.19
C TRP A 51 -0.33 -10.05 -19.09
N THR A 52 -0.45 -10.74 -17.96
CA THR A 52 -1.05 -10.23 -16.74
C THR A 52 0.05 -10.14 -15.69
N ALA A 53 0.22 -8.97 -15.08
CA ALA A 53 1.11 -8.78 -13.95
C ALA A 53 0.29 -8.43 -12.70
N VAL A 54 0.65 -9.02 -11.57
CA VAL A 54 0.03 -8.74 -10.27
C VAL A 54 1.11 -8.26 -9.31
N ALA A 55 0.90 -7.10 -8.70
CA ALA A 55 1.79 -6.49 -7.72
C ALA A 55 1.31 -6.84 -6.30
N TYR A 56 2.19 -7.50 -5.55
CA TYR A 56 2.00 -7.86 -4.16
C TYR A 56 2.86 -6.98 -3.26
N VAL A 57 2.25 -6.40 -2.24
CA VAL A 57 2.91 -5.58 -1.22
C VAL A 57 2.67 -6.24 0.12
N ASN A 58 3.75 -6.67 0.78
CA ASN A 58 3.70 -7.37 2.06
C ASN A 58 2.73 -8.58 2.06
N GLY A 59 2.75 -9.36 0.98
CA GLY A 59 1.89 -10.54 0.79
C GLY A 59 0.44 -10.26 0.40
N ARG A 60 0.03 -8.99 0.22
CA ARG A 60 -1.32 -8.62 -0.23
C ARG A 60 -1.29 -8.12 -1.67
N THR A 61 -2.33 -8.40 -2.44
CA THR A 61 -2.49 -7.86 -3.80
C THR A 61 -2.89 -6.40 -3.76
N TYR A 62 -2.10 -5.53 -4.40
CA TYR A 62 -2.36 -4.08 -4.43
C TYR A 62 -2.69 -3.55 -5.82
N GLY A 63 -2.32 -4.28 -6.88
CA GLY A 63 -2.68 -3.89 -8.23
C GLY A 63 -2.43 -5.00 -9.23
N ALA A 64 -3.17 -4.99 -10.32
CA ALA A 64 -2.96 -5.87 -11.45
C ALA A 64 -2.97 -5.04 -12.74
N GLY A 65 -2.23 -5.50 -13.74
CA GLY A 65 -2.09 -4.84 -15.02
C GLY A 65 -2.04 -5.85 -16.15
N LEU A 66 -2.75 -5.54 -17.24
CA LEU A 66 -2.68 -6.29 -18.49
C LEU A 66 -1.72 -5.57 -19.45
N GLY A 67 -1.09 -6.34 -20.34
CA GLY A 67 -0.23 -5.80 -21.38
C GLY A 67 -0.01 -6.80 -22.50
N LYS A 68 0.41 -6.31 -23.67
CA LYS A 68 0.85 -7.14 -24.79
C LYS A 68 2.25 -7.71 -24.53
N THR A 69 2.99 -7.07 -23.63
CA THR A 69 4.33 -7.48 -23.21
C THR A 69 4.43 -7.56 -21.70
N LYS A 70 5.40 -8.34 -21.21
CA LYS A 70 5.73 -8.43 -19.77
C LYS A 70 6.06 -7.06 -19.15
N GLY A 71 6.69 -6.18 -19.93
CA GLY A 71 7.06 -4.83 -19.49
C GLY A 71 5.83 -3.95 -19.27
N GLU A 72 4.93 -3.91 -20.25
CA GLU A 72 3.70 -3.13 -20.21
C GLU A 72 2.76 -3.59 -19.09
N ALA A 73 2.59 -4.91 -18.95
CA ALA A 73 1.80 -5.48 -17.85
C ALA A 73 2.37 -5.07 -16.49
N LYS A 74 3.70 -5.13 -16.31
CA LYS A 74 4.35 -4.72 -15.06
C LYS A 74 4.11 -3.25 -14.76
N GLU A 75 4.26 -2.40 -15.78
CA GLU A 75 4.08 -0.96 -15.64
C GLU A 75 2.65 -0.61 -15.21
N ASN A 76 1.66 -1.20 -15.87
CA ASN A 76 0.25 -1.04 -15.52
C ASN A 76 -0.05 -1.52 -14.09
N ALA A 77 0.50 -2.68 -13.70
CA ALA A 77 0.35 -3.17 -12.33
C ALA A 77 0.99 -2.23 -11.30
N SER A 78 2.17 -1.69 -11.59
CA SER A 78 2.86 -0.71 -10.73
C SER A 78 2.07 0.57 -10.59
N LYS A 79 1.49 1.08 -11.69
CA LYS A 79 0.64 2.26 -11.69
C LYS A 79 -0.55 2.05 -10.75
N VAL A 80 -1.32 0.98 -10.93
CA VAL A 80 -2.49 0.68 -10.09
C VAL A 80 -2.09 0.54 -8.62
N ALA A 81 -1.03 -0.22 -8.33
CA ALA A 81 -0.55 -0.40 -6.95
C ALA A 81 -0.09 0.92 -6.31
N LEU A 82 0.57 1.80 -7.06
CA LEU A 82 1.00 3.11 -6.57
C LEU A 82 -0.20 3.99 -6.21
N PHE A 83 -1.24 4.03 -7.05
CA PHE A 83 -2.48 4.76 -6.75
C PHE A 83 -3.16 4.20 -5.49
N ALA A 84 -3.32 2.88 -5.40
CA ALA A 84 -3.91 2.24 -4.22
C ALA A 84 -3.12 2.51 -2.92
N LEU A 85 -1.79 2.54 -2.98
CA LEU A 85 -0.93 2.81 -1.82
C LEU A 85 -0.96 4.28 -1.37
N LYS A 86 -1.17 5.20 -2.31
CA LYS A 86 -1.34 6.63 -2.01
C LYS A 86 -2.67 6.86 -1.30
N ASP A 87 -3.75 6.30 -1.83
CA ASP A 87 -5.10 6.38 -1.25
C ASP A 87 -5.16 5.78 0.17
N GLN A 88 -4.58 4.59 0.38
CA GLN A 88 -4.49 3.97 1.72
C GLN A 88 -3.59 4.73 2.72
N GLY A 89 -2.67 5.56 2.22
CA GLY A 89 -1.79 6.37 3.07
C GLY A 89 -2.56 7.43 3.86
N GLU A 90 -3.60 7.99 3.24
CA GLU A 90 -4.47 9.01 3.83
C GLU A 90 -5.38 8.38 4.91
N GLU A 91 -5.97 7.21 4.65
CA GLU A 91 -6.91 6.58 5.60
C GLU A 91 -6.23 6.11 6.91
N LYS A 92 -4.96 5.69 6.84
CA LYS A 92 -4.20 5.26 8.03
C LYS A 92 -3.84 6.43 8.94
N ALA A 93 -3.62 7.62 8.37
CA ALA A 93 -3.36 8.83 9.15
C ALA A 93 -4.60 9.22 9.98
N ASP A 94 -5.79 9.19 9.35
CA ASP A 94 -7.04 9.52 10.03
C ASP A 94 -7.45 8.52 11.12
N ARG A 95 -7.21 7.22 10.91
CA ARG A 95 -7.50 6.19 11.92
C ARG A 95 -6.65 6.32 13.19
N LYS A 96 -5.41 6.79 13.06
CA LYS A 96 -4.51 6.97 14.21
C LYS A 96 -5.00 8.10 15.11
N THR A 97 -5.60 9.15 14.53
CA THR A 97 -6.19 10.28 15.25
C THR A 97 -7.46 9.89 16.00
N LYS A 98 -8.30 9.01 15.42
CA LYS A 98 -9.56 8.60 16.06
C LYS A 98 -9.40 7.57 17.18
N ARG A 99 -8.44 6.64 17.11
CA ARG A 99 -8.22 5.65 18.19
C ARG A 99 -7.68 6.29 19.48
N GLY A 100 -6.80 7.29 19.36
CA GLY A 100 -6.29 8.01 20.53
C GLY A 100 -7.36 8.83 21.27
N ALA A 101 -8.49 9.15 20.63
CA ALA A 101 -9.63 9.82 21.26
C ALA A 101 -10.56 8.83 21.99
N ALA A 102 -10.79 7.64 21.44
CA ALA A 102 -11.66 6.63 22.04
C ALA A 102 -11.05 5.98 23.30
N GLU A 103 -9.73 5.74 23.33
CA GLU A 103 -9.04 5.19 24.51
C GLU A 103 -8.99 6.16 25.71
N ARG A 104 -9.11 7.47 25.46
CA ARG A 104 -9.20 8.47 26.55
C ARG A 104 -10.58 8.52 27.20
N GLN A 105 -11.64 8.10 26.50
CA GLN A 105 -13.00 8.12 27.03
C GLN A 105 -13.29 6.91 27.92
N THR A 106 -12.81 5.72 27.54
CA THR A 106 -12.99 4.49 28.33
C THR A 106 -12.22 4.51 29.66
N ALA A 107 -11.03 5.13 29.69
CA ALA A 107 -10.25 5.26 30.92
C ALA A 107 -10.85 6.25 31.95
N VAL A 108 -11.63 7.24 31.49
CA VAL A 108 -12.32 8.20 32.39
C VAL A 108 -13.53 7.54 33.06
N GLU A 109 -14.24 6.66 32.37
CA GLU A 109 -15.44 5.99 32.89
C GLU A 109 -15.10 4.95 33.98
N ASP A 110 -14.01 4.20 33.81
CA ASP A 110 -13.51 3.24 34.82
C ASP A 110 -13.05 3.94 36.11
N ALA A 111 -12.42 5.12 35.98
CA ALA A 111 -11.99 5.92 37.13
C ALA A 111 -13.16 6.53 37.93
N ILE A 112 -14.29 6.83 37.27
CA ILE A 112 -15.50 7.34 37.94
C ILE A 112 -16.18 6.23 38.75
N LEU A 113 -16.19 4.99 38.25
CA LEU A 113 -16.80 3.86 38.96
C LEU A 113 -16.01 3.49 40.23
N LYS A 114 -14.68 3.63 40.21
CA LYS A 114 -13.82 3.31 41.37
C LYS A 114 -13.93 4.29 42.54
N LYS A 115 -14.31 5.56 42.29
CA LYS A 115 -14.53 6.57 43.35
C LYS A 115 -15.86 6.45 44.09
N LYS A 116 -16.87 5.75 43.53
CA LYS A 116 -18.16 5.55 44.21
C LYS A 116 -18.15 4.39 45.23
N ALA A 117 -17.11 3.56 45.25
CA ALA A 117 -17.04 2.38 46.10
C ALA A 117 -16.35 2.62 47.47
N THR A 118 -15.87 3.83 47.77
CA THR A 118 -15.05 4.09 48.98
C THR A 118 -15.77 4.84 50.12
N ASP A 119 -17.03 5.25 49.96
CA ASP A 119 -17.80 5.98 50.99
C ASP A 119 -18.85 5.11 51.71
N ALA A 120 -18.54 3.84 51.96
CA ALA A 120 -19.40 2.93 52.72
C ALA A 120 -18.65 2.23 53.86
N GLN A 121 -17.82 2.94 54.62
CA GLN A 121 -17.39 2.46 55.93
C GLN A 121 -17.05 3.61 56.88
N GLY A 122 -18.09 4.26 57.38
CA GLY A 122 -17.97 5.25 58.45
C GLY A 122 -19.33 5.47 59.10
N GLY A 123 -19.57 4.83 60.25
CA GLY A 123 -20.61 5.28 61.16
C GLY A 123 -21.30 4.19 61.97
N GLY A 124 -20.85 4.03 63.21
CA GLY A 124 -21.72 3.77 64.36
C GLY A 124 -21.94 2.31 64.76
N ASP A 125 -21.39 1.91 65.91
CA ASP A 125 -22.27 1.76 67.07
C ASP A 125 -21.47 1.85 68.37
N ALA A 126 -21.83 2.85 69.18
CA ALA A 126 -21.39 3.05 70.55
C ALA A 126 -22.58 2.79 71.46
N GLN A 127 -22.30 2.24 72.64
CA GLN A 127 -23.16 2.11 73.84
C GLN A 127 -24.24 1.02 73.83
N ARG A 128 -24.00 -0.07 74.58
CA ARG A 128 -24.60 -0.22 75.92
C ARG A 128 -23.90 -1.29 76.76
#